data_AF-A0A6J5CN15-F1
#
_entry.id   AF-A0A6J5CN15-F1
#
_cell.length_a   1.000
_cell.length_b   1.000
_cell.length_c   1.000
_cell.angle_alpha   90.00
_cell.angle_beta   90.00
_cell.angle_gamma   90.00
#
_symmetry.space_group_name_H-M   'P 1'
#
loop_
_entity.id
_entity.type
_entity.pdbx_description
1 polymer ?
#
loop_
_entity_poly.entity_id
_entity_poly.type
_entity_poly.pdbx_seq_one_letter_code
_entity_poly.pdbx_strand_id
1 'polypeptide(L)' 'MVELNGVRKTVSLGLVPDTRPGDYVIVHVGYAIGKIDPAEAERTLQMFAEIDGITEPASGAGSAGLESSRQPNPA' A
#
# COMPACT_ATOMS: atom_id res chain seq x y z
N MET A 1 5.94 15.49 -0.39
CA MET A 1 6.01 14.16 -1.03
C MET A 1 5.13 13.25 -0.22
N VAL A 2 4.31 12.41 -0.86
CA VAL A 2 3.45 11.45 -0.17
C VAL A 2 3.91 10.03 -0.50
N GLU A 3 3.64 9.09 0.40
CA GLU A 3 3.99 7.68 0.22
C GLU A 3 2.70 6.86 0.07
N LEU A 4 2.68 5.99 -0.93
CA LEU A 4 1.55 5.16 -1.30
C LEU A 4 2.08 3.74 -1.52
N ASN A 5 1.86 2.83 -0.55
CA ASN A 5 2.33 1.44 -0.61
C ASN A 5 3.82 1.30 -0.97
N GLY A 6 4.68 2.09 -0.32
CA GLY A 6 6.13 2.13 -0.55
C GLY A 6 6.58 3.00 -1.73
N VAL A 7 5.64 3.49 -2.55
CA VAL A 7 5.96 4.37 -3.69
C VAL A 7 5.85 5.83 -3.28
N ARG A 8 6.95 6.58 -3.41
CA ARG A 8 6.97 8.03 -3.14
C ARG A 8 6.56 8.80 -4.38
N LYS A 9 5.55 9.67 -4.27
CA LYS A 9 5.13 10.56 -5.35
C LYS A 9 5.01 12.03 -4.92
N THR A 10 5.25 12.91 -5.87
CA THR A 10 4.94 14.34 -5.77
C THR A 10 3.47 14.54 -6.13
N VAL A 11 2.71 15.11 -5.22
CA VAL A 11 1.25 15.28 -5.31
C VAL A 11 0.90 16.69 -4.90
N SER A 12 -0.05 17.31 -5.60
CA SER A 12 -0.51 18.66 -5.29
C SER A 12 -1.48 18.63 -4.11
N LEU A 13 -1.14 19.34 -3.04
CA LEU A 13 -1.98 19.54 -1.85
C LEU A 13 -2.84 20.81 -1.92
N GLY A 14 -2.93 21.46 -3.08
CA GLY A 14 -3.58 22.78 -3.23
C GLY A 14 -5.06 22.82 -2.83
N LEU A 15 -5.74 21.67 -2.82
CA LEU A 15 -7.13 21.53 -2.40
C LEU A 15 -7.28 21.23 -0.89
N VAL A 16 -6.16 20.98 -0.20
CA VAL A 16 -6.13 20.55 1.20
C VAL A 16 -5.01 21.31 1.95
N PRO A 17 -5.13 22.63 2.11
CA PRO A 17 -4.04 23.50 2.60
C PRO A 17 -3.66 23.22 4.07
N ASP A 18 -4.57 22.64 4.85
CA ASP A 18 -4.39 22.32 6.28
C ASP A 18 -3.76 20.94 6.52
N THR A 19 -2.99 20.42 5.56
CA THR A 19 -2.34 19.11 5.65
C THR A 19 -0.98 19.22 6.30
N ARG A 20 -0.73 18.40 7.32
CA ARG A 20 0.54 18.31 8.06
C ARG A 20 1.26 16.99 7.80
N PRO A 21 2.58 16.92 8.02
CA PRO A 21 3.30 15.65 8.02
C PRO A 21 2.68 14.69 9.06
N GLY A 22 2.29 13.49 8.61
CA GLY A 22 1.57 12.51 9.43
C GLY A 22 0.06 12.44 9.16
N ASP A 23 -0.51 13.42 8.45
CA ASP A 23 -1.90 13.35 8.00
C ASP A 23 -2.03 12.39 6.81
N TYR A 24 -3.11 11.62 6.82
CA TYR A 24 -3.49 10.78 5.69
C TYR A 24 -4.38 11.57 4.74
N VAL A 25 -4.10 11.47 3.44
CA VAL A 25 -4.86 12.17 2.40
C VAL A 25 -5.28 11.21 1.29
N ILE A 26 -6.47 11.45 0.77
CA ILE A 26 -6.98 10.71 -0.38
C ILE A 26 -6.42 11.38 -1.64
N VAL A 27 -5.70 10.60 -2.46
CA VAL A 27 -5.08 11.08 -3.70
C VAL A 27 -5.90 10.59 -4.90
N HIS A 28 -6.32 11.52 -5.75
CA HIS A 28 -6.98 11.25 -7.02
C HIS A 28 -6.22 11.95 -8.15
N VAL A 29 -5.79 11.20 -9.18
CA VAL A 29 -5.08 11.70 -10.37
C VAL A 29 -3.91 12.68 -10.09
N GLY A 30 -3.19 12.49 -8.97
CA GLY A 30 -2.04 13.34 -8.61
C GLY A 30 -2.40 14.59 -7.78
N TYR A 31 -3.65 14.69 -7.32
CA TYR A 31 -4.12 15.73 -6.41
C TYR A 31 -4.65 15.11 -5.12
N ALA A 32 -4.35 15.71 -3.98
CA ALA A 32 -5.05 15.38 -2.76
C ALA A 32 -6.45 16.03 -2.82
N ILE A 33 -7.49 15.22 -2.63
CA ILE A 33 -8.89 15.67 -2.69
C ILE A 33 -9.52 15.83 -1.31
N GLY A 34 -8.88 15.32 -0.26
CA GLY A 34 -9.34 15.44 1.11
C GLY A 34 -8.42 14.76 2.11
N LYS A 35 -8.58 15.12 3.39
CA LYS A 35 -7.93 14.43 4.52
C LYS A 35 -8.82 13.28 4.98
N ILE A 36 -8.19 12.24 5.49
CA ILE A 36 -8.85 11.15 6.20
C ILE A 36 -8.24 11.05 7.59
N ASP A 37 -9.06 10.80 8.60
CA ASP A 37 -8.57 10.57 9.95
C ASP A 37 -7.75 9.26 9.97
N PRO A 38 -6.58 9.22 10.63
CA PRO A 38 -5.77 8.01 10.70
C PRO A 38 -6.55 6.80 11.23
N ALA A 39 -7.42 6.97 12.22
CA ALA A 39 -8.21 5.86 12.75
C ALA A 39 -9.22 5.34 11.73
N GLU A 40 -9.84 6.24 10.93
CA GLU A 40 -10.73 5.83 9.85
C GLU A 40 -9.98 5.16 8.70
N ALA A 41 -8.78 5.65 8.37
CA ALA A 41 -7.90 5.03 7.38
C ALA A 41 -7.53 3.60 7.81
N GLU A 42 -7.15 3.40 9.07
CA GLU A 42 -6.86 2.09 9.64
C GLU A 42 -8.07 1.15 9.64
N ARG A 43 -9.25 1.64 10.03
CA ARG A 43 -10.50 0.86 9.97
C ARG A 43 -10.83 0.44 8.55
N THR A 44 -10.69 1.36 7.61
CA THR A 44 -10.91 1.10 6.19
C THR A 44 -9.91 0.06 5.69
N LEU A 45 -8.62 0.22 5.99
CA LEU A 45 -7.57 -0.76 5.64
C LEU A 45 -7.81 -2.14 6.28
N GLN A 46 -8.27 -2.20 7.53
CA GLN A 46 -8.64 -3.45 8.21
C GLN A 46 -9.83 -4.12 7.54
N MET A 47 -10.88 -3.36 7.21
CA MET A 47 -12.03 -3.88 6.46
C MET A 47 -11.62 -4.37 5.07
N PHE A 48 -10.76 -3.62 4.38
CA PHE A 48 -10.19 -4.06 3.11
C PHE A 48 -9.36 -5.33 3.31
N ALA A 49 -8.56 -5.47 4.36
CA ALA A 49 -7.78 -6.67 4.65
C ALA A 49 -8.65 -7.89 5.00
N GLU A 50 -9.78 -7.70 5.69
CA GLU A 50 -10.75 -8.79 5.91
C GLU A 50 -11.42 -9.22 4.61
N ILE A 51 -11.68 -8.29 3.68
CA ILE A 51 -12.21 -8.59 2.35
C ILE A 51 -11.11 -9.19 1.44
N ASP A 52 -9.86 -8.76 1.58
CA ASP A 52 -8.67 -9.26 0.88
C ASP A 52 -8.30 -10.69 1.34
N GLY A 53 -8.79 -11.14 2.50
CA GLY A 53 -8.82 -12.56 2.86
C GLY A 53 -9.59 -13.45 1.86
N ILE A 54 -10.35 -12.85 0.93
CA ILE A 54 -11.06 -13.51 -0.18
C ILE A 54 -10.28 -13.37 -1.52
N THR A 55 -9.26 -12.51 -1.60
CA THR A 55 -8.42 -12.32 -2.80
C THR A 55 -7.00 -11.90 -2.42
N GLU A 56 -6.05 -12.81 -2.61
CA GLU A 56 -4.62 -12.76 -2.27
C GLU A 56 -3.94 -11.36 -2.21
N PRO A 57 -3.15 -11.07 -1.15
CA PRO A 57 -2.50 -9.77 -1.02
C PRO A 57 -1.35 -9.62 -2.04
N ALA A 58 -1.27 -8.43 -2.63
CA ALA A 58 -0.16 -7.99 -3.45
C ALA A 58 1.17 -8.09 -2.66
N SER A 59 1.88 -9.19 -2.90
CA SER A 59 3.23 -9.45 -2.40
C SER A 59 4.21 -8.40 -2.93
N GLY A 60 4.70 -7.58 -2.01
CA GLY A 60 5.75 -6.61 -2.21
C GLY A 60 6.83 -6.73 -1.14
N ALA A 61 7.49 -7.89 -1.05
CA ALA A 61 8.76 -8.05 -0.34
C ALA A 61 9.65 -9.02 -1.13
N GLY A 62 10.71 -8.48 -1.74
CA GLY A 62 11.62 -9.24 -2.60
C GLY A 62 12.58 -10.17 -1.86
N SER A 63 13.03 -11.16 -2.65
CA SER A 63 14.27 -11.96 -2.55
C SER A 63 14.45 -12.92 -1.36
N ALA A 64 14.24 -14.22 -1.60
CA ALA A 64 15.33 -15.20 -1.75
C ALA A 64 14.76 -16.63 -1.94
N GLY A 65 15.31 -17.37 -2.92
CA GLY A 65 15.24 -18.84 -2.92
C GLY A 65 14.37 -19.52 -3.97
N LEU A 66 14.60 -19.24 -5.26
CA LEU A 66 14.36 -20.23 -6.31
C LEU A 66 15.42 -21.33 -6.15
N GLU A 67 15.04 -22.56 -5.79
CA GLU A 67 15.63 -23.76 -6.40
C GLU A 67 14.67 -24.94 -6.25
N SER A 68 13.97 -25.16 -7.35
CA SER A 68 13.19 -26.34 -7.68
C SER A 68 14.15 -27.52 -7.92
N SER A 69 13.78 -28.68 -7.38
CA SER A 69 14.03 -30.00 -7.99
C SER A 69 15.49 -30.45 -8.18
N ARG A 70 16.04 -31.08 -7.15
CA ARG A 70 16.94 -32.24 -7.35
C ARG A 70 16.31 -33.47 -6.70
N GLN A 71 15.51 -34.21 -7.47
CA GLN A 71 15.31 -35.62 -7.18
C GLN A 71 16.61 -36.35 -7.59
N PRO A 72 17.25 -37.12 -6.70
CA PRO A 72 18.35 -37.99 -7.10
C PRO A 72 17.80 -39.17 -7.90
N ASN A 73 18.35 -39.39 -9.10
CA ASN A 73 18.13 -40.59 -9.89
C ASN A 73 19.00 -41.75 -9.34
N PRO A 74 18.43 -42.85 -8.82
CA PRO A 74 19.22 -44.06 -8.57
C PRO A 74 19.37 -44.88 -9.85
N ALA A 75 20.63 -45.19 -10.18
CA ALA A 75 21.06 -46.04 -11.30
C ALA A 75 20.60 -47.50 -11.15
#